data_AF-A0A979FU69-F1
#
_entry.id   AF-A0A979FU69-F1
#
_cell.length_a   1.000
_cell.length_b   1.000
_cell.length_c   1.000
_cell.angle_alpha   90.00
_cell.angle_beta   90.00
_cell.angle_gamma   90.00
#
_symmetry.space_group_name_H-M   'P 1'
#
loop_
_entity.id
_entity.type
_entity.pdbx_description
1 polymer ?
#
loop_
_entity_poly.entity_id
_entity_poly.type
_entity_poly.pdbx_seq_one_letter_code
_entity_poly.pdbx_strand_id
1 'polypeptide(L)'
;MNTSVNEMNSQPCDHILEALNSSSCSLSSFAGRIKDTNSIQSLAKVATPNSDFVIVTEPHVDLTPLQHKHHELWVIVEPKSEGDIAALPTSPNIFLLVKLVAENQQKSLTRTLLGMAPADNRLRRLEVRDCALTEVQLQEMLVELQHAGLRTIFTNQQIHAGPSRVLTMRDYNCALILTDEPPLPPQAEPSRRVASEPPKSPASLPVAPAVGGENLCPLASSCGDLDAVYRSLYALNVVLPHALRFVMEKMFADKPPEVTYLDYCLTRKTQLDWLELLSYLWRNSYLMETLKKCNCEEFDVRLFDAQPLIELALYLSRLLTVFNGGTDKVDRTTKDAHRKNWFNIEEVRCLRTEVLISLTEEPPELVGVADRITEIAYELISEAAELHRVPDAEAQRVKEACQALWDKYSDVRVDDDAFAAYCVLKENRERRVDVEFEKVFDEMCVSIYESPALRRDQPYLQPFSSRCQQYQFDELLKYEIWGKGKLHGVFIHFMCRDTKSRSFSDVIEENFPEACSQIGTNNVEYVLKHLHPLILVNGYDEANATSSVIVEEMVYKFHEFPCKIVFTTRPEAGSSQQDISGREGVDFTESLILPFALKKSKFRELLMTLDSLVAMV
;
A
#
# COMPACT_ATOMS: atom_id res chain seq x y z
N MET A 1 -3.96 -27.90 0.61
CA MET A 1 -2.69 -28.23 1.29
C MET A 1 -2.07 -26.92 1.70
N ASN A 2 -2.06 -26.64 3.01
CA ASN A 2 -1.53 -25.41 3.60
C ASN A 2 -0.03 -25.36 3.42
N THR A 3 0.46 -24.47 2.56
CA THR A 3 1.87 -24.08 2.53
C THR A 3 2.12 -23.17 3.73
N SER A 4 2.56 -23.77 4.83
CA SER A 4 3.25 -23.11 5.92
C SER A 4 4.36 -22.23 5.35
N VAL A 5 4.23 -20.92 5.50
CA VAL A 5 5.28 -19.95 5.21
C VAL A 5 6.51 -20.33 6.03
N ASN A 6 7.60 -20.60 5.33
CA ASN A 6 8.93 -20.99 5.82
C ASN A 6 9.25 -20.42 7.21
N GLU A 7 9.25 -21.30 8.21
CA GLU A 7 9.88 -21.04 9.50
C GLU A 7 11.37 -20.76 9.32
N MET A 8 11.84 -19.82 10.14
CA MET A 8 13.17 -19.23 10.20
C MET A 8 14.27 -20.26 10.53
N ASN A 9 14.72 -21.00 9.51
CA ASN A 9 15.87 -21.90 9.57
C ASN A 9 17.22 -21.20 9.35
N SER A 10 17.39 -19.94 9.77
CA SER A 10 18.73 -19.37 9.87
C SER A 10 19.43 -19.95 11.11
N GLN A 11 20.39 -20.85 10.91
CA GLN A 11 21.23 -21.36 11.99
C GLN A 11 21.95 -20.21 12.70
N PRO A 12 22.21 -20.32 14.02
CA PRO A 12 22.97 -19.31 14.76
C PRO A 12 24.35 -19.06 14.15
N CYS A 13 24.72 -17.80 14.01
CA CYS A 13 25.96 -17.35 13.38
C CYS A 13 27.14 -17.29 14.36
N ASP A 14 26.99 -17.80 15.59
CA ASP A 14 27.97 -17.71 16.68
C ASP A 14 29.37 -18.20 16.27
N HIS A 15 29.44 -19.33 15.54
CA HIS A 15 30.69 -19.90 15.03
C HIS A 15 31.45 -18.98 14.05
N ILE A 16 30.73 -18.19 13.26
CA ILE A 16 31.33 -17.21 12.32
C ILE A 16 31.82 -15.99 13.11
N LEU A 17 31.05 -15.56 14.11
CA LEU A 17 31.38 -14.39 14.91
C LEU A 17 32.61 -14.61 15.78
N GLU A 18 32.87 -15.84 16.23
CA GLU A 18 34.08 -16.16 16.99
C GLU A 18 35.37 -15.86 16.20
N ALA A 19 35.36 -16.07 14.87
CA ALA A 19 36.49 -15.77 14.00
C ALA A 19 36.83 -14.26 13.94
N LEU A 20 35.87 -13.38 14.25
CA LEU A 20 36.09 -11.92 14.28
C LEU A 20 37.03 -11.51 15.42
N ASN A 21 37.20 -12.33 16.46
CA ASN A 21 38.09 -12.02 17.58
C ASN A 21 39.55 -11.82 17.18
N SER A 22 39.98 -12.47 16.10
CA SER A 22 41.34 -12.39 15.56
C SER A 22 41.45 -11.48 14.34
N SER A 23 40.34 -10.84 13.94
CA SER A 23 40.29 -9.99 12.76
C SER A 23 40.69 -8.55 13.07
N SER A 24 41.35 -7.91 12.12
CA SER A 24 41.64 -6.46 12.14
C SER A 24 40.62 -5.65 11.34
N CYS A 25 39.52 -6.26 10.90
CA CYS A 25 38.50 -5.59 10.10
C CYS A 25 37.66 -4.61 10.92
N SER A 26 37.09 -3.61 10.23
CA SER A 26 36.03 -2.77 10.73
C SER A 26 34.73 -3.18 10.05
N LEU A 27 33.69 -3.43 10.84
CA LEU A 27 32.41 -3.92 10.37
C LEU A 27 31.46 -2.76 10.09
N SER A 28 30.97 -2.61 8.87
CA SER A 28 29.97 -1.59 8.55
C SER A 28 28.54 -2.04 8.86
N SER A 29 28.24 -3.33 8.68
CA SER A 29 26.88 -3.85 8.90
C SER A 29 26.89 -5.34 9.22
N PHE A 30 25.96 -5.79 10.07
CA PHE A 30 25.71 -7.22 10.29
C PHE A 30 24.22 -7.51 10.48
N ALA A 31 23.77 -8.60 9.86
CA ALA A 31 22.43 -9.16 10.04
C ALA A 31 22.54 -10.67 10.28
N GLY A 32 22.00 -11.16 11.39
CA GLY A 32 22.10 -12.59 11.72
C GLY A 32 21.47 -12.98 13.06
N ARG A 33 21.46 -14.28 13.33
CA ARG A 33 20.98 -14.86 14.59
C ARG A 33 22.14 -15.14 15.53
N ILE A 34 22.07 -14.67 16.77
CA ILE A 34 23.11 -14.83 17.78
C ILE A 34 22.49 -15.43 19.03
N LYS A 35 23.07 -16.52 19.54
CA LYS A 35 22.61 -17.18 20.77
C LYS A 35 23.51 -16.90 21.97
N ASP A 36 24.79 -16.66 21.75
CA ASP A 36 25.77 -16.57 22.83
C ASP A 36 26.28 -15.15 23.05
N THR A 37 26.35 -14.76 24.32
CA THR A 37 26.90 -13.44 24.72
C THR A 37 28.36 -13.28 24.28
N ASN A 38 29.14 -14.36 24.20
CA ASN A 38 30.53 -14.33 23.72
C ASN A 38 30.62 -13.89 22.24
N SER A 39 29.63 -14.25 21.43
CA SER A 39 29.55 -13.85 20.03
C SER A 39 29.26 -12.35 19.90
N ILE A 40 28.46 -11.78 20.81
CA ILE A 40 28.23 -10.33 20.89
C ILE A 40 29.52 -9.60 21.26
N GLN A 41 30.31 -10.13 22.18
CA GLN A 41 31.63 -9.56 22.51
C GLN A 41 32.58 -9.60 21.31
N SER A 42 32.55 -10.68 20.55
CA SER A 42 33.36 -10.84 19.33
C SER A 42 32.95 -9.82 18.26
N LEU A 43 31.64 -9.65 18.05
CA LEU A 43 31.06 -8.64 17.15
C LEU A 43 31.46 -7.22 17.59
N ALA A 44 31.38 -6.93 18.88
CA ALA A 44 31.72 -5.64 19.46
C ALA A 44 33.19 -5.24 19.30
N LYS A 45 34.12 -6.19 19.08
CA LYS A 45 35.55 -5.87 18.85
C LYS A 45 35.80 -5.22 17.49
N VAL A 46 35.01 -5.59 16.48
CA VAL A 46 35.14 -5.08 15.11
C VAL A 46 34.08 -4.02 14.77
N ALA A 47 33.11 -3.80 15.66
CA ALA A 47 32.07 -2.80 15.54
C ALA A 47 32.59 -1.37 15.75
N THR A 48 31.98 -0.41 15.06
CA THR A 48 32.26 1.02 15.14
C THR A 48 30.98 1.82 15.39
N PRO A 49 31.06 3.08 15.82
CA PRO A 49 29.87 3.92 15.98
C PRO A 49 29.04 4.12 14.70
N ASN A 50 29.58 3.77 13.52
CA ASN A 50 28.90 3.85 12.24
C ASN A 50 28.35 2.49 11.76
N SER A 51 28.41 1.46 12.60
CA SER A 51 27.99 0.10 12.24
C SER A 51 26.48 -0.09 12.39
N ASP A 52 25.83 -0.73 11.43
CA ASP A 52 24.41 -1.07 11.50
C ASP A 52 24.17 -2.54 11.84
N PHE A 53 23.29 -2.81 12.80
CA PHE A 53 23.03 -4.18 13.27
C PHE A 53 21.56 -4.58 13.18
N VAL A 54 21.35 -5.83 12.73
CA VAL A 54 20.07 -6.55 12.81
C VAL A 54 20.31 -7.90 13.46
N ILE A 55 20.01 -8.01 14.75
CA ILE A 55 20.32 -9.18 15.56
C ILE A 55 19.02 -9.88 15.95
N VAL A 56 18.88 -11.13 15.54
CA VAL A 56 17.86 -12.05 16.07
C VAL A 56 18.46 -12.79 17.25
N THR A 57 17.88 -12.68 18.44
CA THR A 57 18.46 -13.28 19.63
C THR A 57 17.39 -13.69 20.65
N GLU A 58 17.82 -14.36 21.71
CA GLU A 58 16.96 -14.66 22.84
C GLU A 58 17.02 -13.52 23.87
N PRO A 59 15.93 -13.24 24.62
CA PRO A 59 15.88 -12.11 25.56
C PRO A 59 16.93 -12.10 26.67
N HIS A 60 17.63 -13.21 26.91
CA HIS A 60 18.64 -13.35 27.97
C HIS A 60 20.07 -13.02 27.51
N VAL A 61 20.28 -12.78 26.21
CA VAL A 61 21.60 -12.50 25.63
C VAL A 61 21.99 -11.05 25.91
N ASP A 62 23.16 -10.84 26.52
CA ASP A 62 23.64 -9.50 26.88
C ASP A 62 24.18 -8.75 25.65
N LEU A 63 23.49 -7.66 25.29
CA LEU A 63 23.85 -6.76 24.19
C LEU A 63 24.66 -5.53 24.63
N THR A 64 24.95 -5.39 25.93
CA THR A 64 25.77 -4.30 26.49
C THR A 64 27.14 -4.13 25.81
N PRO A 65 27.84 -5.18 25.33
CA PRO A 65 29.12 -4.97 24.63
C PRO A 65 29.02 -4.09 23.37
N LEU A 66 27.82 -3.94 22.78
CA LEU A 66 27.57 -3.07 21.61
C LEU A 66 27.25 -1.62 21.98
N GLN A 67 27.24 -1.28 23.28
CA GLN A 67 27.05 0.08 23.80
C GLN A 67 27.98 1.07 23.08
N HIS A 68 27.39 2.10 22.45
CA HIS A 68 28.09 3.14 21.65
C HIS A 68 28.89 2.66 20.44
N LYS A 69 28.71 1.41 20.00
CA LYS A 69 29.40 0.82 18.84
C LYS A 69 28.45 0.53 17.69
N HIS A 70 27.43 1.35 17.52
CA HIS A 70 26.45 1.21 16.46
C HIS A 70 25.87 2.55 16.06
N HIS A 71 25.53 2.68 14.79
CA HIS A 71 24.69 3.74 14.28
C HIS A 71 23.22 3.37 14.51
N GLU A 72 22.80 2.20 14.03
CA GLU A 72 21.49 1.59 14.34
C GLU A 72 21.63 0.17 14.93
N LEU A 73 20.78 -0.16 15.91
CA LEU A 73 20.70 -1.51 16.49
C LEU A 73 19.26 -2.02 16.50
N TRP A 74 18.95 -2.92 15.57
CA TRP A 74 17.70 -3.67 15.53
C TRP A 74 17.84 -4.99 16.29
N VAL A 75 16.99 -5.18 17.29
CA VAL A 75 16.95 -6.40 18.10
C VAL A 75 15.61 -7.09 17.89
N ILE A 76 15.67 -8.33 17.44
CA ILE A 76 14.50 -9.16 17.13
C ILE A 76 14.45 -10.31 18.13
N VAL A 77 13.33 -10.41 18.86
CA VAL A 77 13.13 -11.45 19.89
C VAL A 77 11.75 -12.09 19.80
N GLU A 78 11.60 -13.23 20.47
CA GLU A 78 10.31 -13.85 20.77
C GLU A 78 9.98 -13.61 22.26
N PRO A 79 8.69 -13.46 22.62
CA PRO A 79 8.28 -13.21 23.99
C PRO A 79 8.58 -14.44 24.87
N LYS A 80 9.16 -14.22 26.06
CA LYS A 80 9.40 -15.27 27.06
C LYS A 80 8.55 -15.06 28.32
N SER A 81 7.95 -16.14 28.82
CA SER A 81 7.19 -16.13 30.08
C SER A 81 8.09 -16.22 31.31
N GLU A 82 9.25 -16.88 31.20
CA GLU A 82 10.14 -17.21 32.30
C GLU A 82 11.61 -17.05 31.90
N GLY A 83 12.48 -16.99 32.92
CA GLY A 83 13.92 -16.79 32.78
C GLY A 83 14.36 -15.33 32.97
N ASP A 84 15.68 -15.17 32.98
CA ASP A 84 16.35 -13.88 33.06
C ASP A 84 16.25 -13.17 31.70
N ILE A 85 16.05 -11.85 31.75
CA ILE A 85 15.98 -10.99 30.58
C ILE A 85 17.07 -9.94 30.74
N ALA A 86 17.93 -9.85 29.74
CA ALA A 86 19.01 -8.88 29.69
C ALA A 86 18.46 -7.56 29.14
N ALA A 87 18.73 -6.47 29.86
CA ALA A 87 18.41 -5.13 29.38
C ALA A 87 19.22 -4.80 28.13
N LEU A 88 18.61 -4.04 27.22
CA LEU A 88 19.30 -3.52 26.05
C LEU A 88 20.33 -2.44 26.43
N PRO A 89 21.36 -2.21 25.59
CA PRO A 89 22.27 -1.09 25.79
C PRO A 89 21.50 0.24 25.85
N THR A 90 22.08 1.28 26.43
CA THR A 90 21.50 2.64 26.44
C THR A 90 21.93 3.38 25.18
N SER A 91 21.05 3.54 24.20
CA SER A 91 21.35 4.27 22.96
C SER A 91 20.06 4.84 22.35
N PRO A 92 20.11 6.06 21.77
CA PRO A 92 18.96 6.65 21.13
C PRO A 92 18.50 5.89 19.88
N ASN A 93 19.32 4.98 19.33
CA ASN A 93 19.10 4.32 18.04
C ASN A 93 18.80 2.81 18.17
N ILE A 94 18.04 2.44 19.20
CA ILE A 94 17.65 1.04 19.45
C ILE A 94 16.24 0.77 18.96
N PHE A 95 16.09 -0.23 18.12
CA PHE A 95 14.82 -0.68 17.58
C PHE A 95 14.54 -2.08 18.13
N LEU A 96 13.48 -2.23 18.92
CA LEU A 96 13.06 -3.53 19.45
C LEU A 96 11.88 -4.06 18.64
N LEU A 97 11.98 -5.30 18.19
CA LEU A 97 10.95 -5.99 17.45
C LEU A 97 10.68 -7.35 18.10
N VAL A 98 9.45 -7.55 18.57
CA VAL A 98 8.98 -8.83 19.10
C VAL A 98 8.20 -9.55 18.00
N LYS A 99 8.41 -10.85 17.80
CA LYS A 99 7.67 -11.65 16.80
C LYS A 99 6.76 -12.68 17.46
N LEU A 100 5.72 -13.08 16.73
CA LEU A 100 4.83 -14.23 17.04
C LEU A 100 4.25 -14.14 18.45
N VAL A 101 3.29 -13.23 18.65
CA VAL A 101 2.63 -13.07 19.95
C VAL A 101 1.25 -13.69 19.88
N ALA A 102 1.06 -14.82 20.55
CA ALA A 102 -0.24 -15.48 20.65
C ALA A 102 -1.20 -14.69 21.58
N GLU A 103 -2.51 -14.91 21.42
CA GLU A 103 -3.59 -14.22 22.17
C GLU A 103 -3.43 -14.30 23.70
N ASN A 104 -2.82 -15.38 24.21
CA ASN A 104 -2.58 -15.60 25.64
C ASN A 104 -1.21 -15.11 26.15
N GLN A 105 -0.41 -14.46 25.31
CA GLN A 105 0.97 -14.06 25.63
C GLN A 105 1.13 -12.60 26.09
N GLN A 106 0.04 -11.88 26.40
CA GLN A 106 0.08 -10.48 26.87
C GLN A 106 1.09 -10.26 28.02
N LYS A 107 1.07 -11.13 29.04
CA LYS A 107 1.99 -11.04 30.19
C LYS A 107 3.45 -11.31 29.80
N SER A 108 3.68 -12.32 28.96
CA SER A 108 5.03 -12.67 28.47
C SER A 108 5.61 -11.56 27.61
N LEU A 109 4.79 -10.95 26.75
CA LEU A 109 5.16 -9.80 25.95
C LEU A 109 5.53 -8.63 26.87
N THR A 110 4.64 -8.25 27.79
CA THR A 110 4.87 -7.13 28.71
C THR A 110 6.15 -7.32 29.54
N ARG A 111 6.36 -8.52 30.10
CA ARG A 111 7.59 -8.87 30.83
C ARG A 111 8.83 -8.74 29.95
N THR A 112 8.77 -9.21 28.70
CA THR A 112 9.89 -9.15 27.77
C THR A 112 10.24 -7.71 27.41
N LEU A 113 9.25 -6.88 27.13
CA LEU A 113 9.45 -5.47 26.80
C LEU A 113 10.02 -4.66 27.96
N LEU A 114 9.53 -4.89 29.19
CA LEU A 114 10.05 -4.24 30.39
C LEU A 114 11.45 -4.76 30.76
N GLY A 115 11.70 -6.06 30.65
CA GLY A 115 12.99 -6.66 30.96
C GLY A 115 14.09 -6.25 29.98
N MET A 116 13.74 -6.07 28.71
CA MET A 116 14.67 -5.60 27.67
C MET A 116 14.77 -4.08 27.58
N ALA A 117 13.98 -3.32 28.35
CA ALA A 117 14.06 -1.87 28.34
C ALA A 117 15.49 -1.40 28.64
N PRO A 118 16.05 -0.48 27.84
CA PRO A 118 17.32 0.17 28.16
C PRO A 118 17.26 0.86 29.53
N ALA A 119 18.41 1.12 30.15
CA ALA A 119 18.47 1.74 31.48
C ALA A 119 17.82 3.14 31.54
N ASP A 120 17.77 3.87 30.42
CA ASP A 120 17.07 5.16 30.31
C ASP A 120 15.60 5.02 29.88
N ASN A 121 15.12 3.78 29.75
CA ASN A 121 13.78 3.41 29.29
C ASN A 121 13.40 4.01 27.92
N ARG A 122 14.39 4.28 27.07
CA ARG A 122 14.14 4.89 25.76
C ARG A 122 14.54 3.94 24.64
N LEU A 123 13.54 3.55 23.86
CA LEU A 123 13.74 2.89 22.59
C LEU A 123 13.57 3.92 21.47
N ARG A 124 14.29 3.79 20.36
CA ARG A 124 13.94 4.53 19.14
C ARG A 124 12.57 4.10 18.65
N ARG A 125 12.31 2.79 18.70
CA ARG A 125 11.08 2.19 18.19
C ARG A 125 10.80 0.85 18.85
N LEU A 126 9.51 0.54 18.94
CA LEU A 126 9.02 -0.72 19.47
C LEU A 126 7.95 -1.30 18.53
N GLU A 127 8.19 -2.49 18.00
CA GLU A 127 7.27 -3.24 17.13
C GLU A 127 6.93 -4.60 17.72
N VAL A 128 5.71 -5.06 17.48
CA VAL A 128 5.23 -6.41 17.76
C VAL A 128 4.65 -6.96 16.47
N ARG A 129 5.22 -8.03 15.94
CA ARG A 129 4.78 -8.70 14.72
C ARG A 129 3.99 -9.95 15.01
N ASP A 130 3.05 -10.25 14.12
CA ASP A 130 2.20 -11.44 14.18
C ASP A 130 1.54 -11.60 15.57
N CYS A 131 1.04 -10.48 16.08
CA CYS A 131 0.34 -10.27 17.33
C CYS A 131 -1.14 -10.60 17.19
N ALA A 132 -1.54 -11.71 17.82
CA ALA A 132 -2.92 -12.12 17.99
C ALA A 132 -3.56 -11.55 19.27
N LEU A 133 -2.94 -10.55 19.91
CA LEU A 133 -3.57 -9.84 21.02
C LEU A 133 -4.68 -8.93 20.49
N THR A 134 -5.78 -8.88 21.23
CA THR A 134 -6.86 -7.92 20.98
C THR A 134 -6.40 -6.48 21.25
N GLU A 135 -7.09 -5.50 20.67
CA GLU A 135 -6.80 -4.08 20.90
C GLU A 135 -6.86 -3.71 22.40
N VAL A 136 -7.82 -4.27 23.14
CA VAL A 136 -7.96 -4.05 24.58
C VAL A 136 -6.72 -4.56 25.34
N GLN A 137 -6.25 -5.77 25.05
CA GLN A 137 -5.05 -6.33 25.68
C GLN A 137 -3.79 -5.49 25.35
N LEU A 138 -3.71 -4.98 24.13
CA LEU A 138 -2.63 -4.11 23.69
C LEU A 138 -2.65 -2.76 24.41
N GLN A 139 -3.84 -2.18 24.62
CA GLN A 139 -4.01 -0.93 25.38
C GLN A 139 -3.67 -1.11 26.87
N GLU A 140 -4.12 -2.19 27.49
CA GLU A 140 -3.74 -2.53 28.88
C GLU A 140 -2.23 -2.67 29.03
N MET A 141 -1.58 -3.38 28.10
CA MET A 141 -0.13 -3.50 28.07
C MET A 141 0.55 -2.14 27.90
N LEU A 142 0.08 -1.27 27.00
CA LEU A 142 0.64 0.07 26.82
C LEU A 142 0.63 0.87 28.13
N VAL A 143 -0.46 0.80 28.90
CA VAL A 143 -0.55 1.47 30.21
C VAL A 143 0.52 0.93 31.16
N GLU A 144 0.74 -0.38 31.22
CA GLU A 144 1.78 -0.99 32.06
C GLU A 144 3.19 -0.55 31.63
N LEU A 145 3.49 -0.58 30.32
CA LEU A 145 4.78 -0.14 29.78
C LEU A 145 5.06 1.33 30.11
N GLN A 146 4.04 2.18 29.99
CA GLN A 146 4.15 3.59 30.28
C GLN A 146 4.32 3.87 31.77
N HIS A 147 3.60 3.15 32.64
CA HIS A 147 3.72 3.25 34.09
C HIS A 147 5.13 2.90 34.57
N ALA A 148 5.77 1.93 33.91
CA ALA A 148 7.17 1.59 34.13
C ALA A 148 8.17 2.62 33.56
N GLY A 149 7.69 3.63 32.82
CA GLY A 149 8.50 4.71 32.27
C GLY A 149 9.07 4.43 30.88
N LEU A 150 8.68 3.35 30.20
CA LEU A 150 9.13 3.05 28.83
C LEU A 150 8.62 4.11 27.84
N ARG A 151 9.49 4.55 26.93
CA ARG A 151 9.22 5.58 25.91
C ARG A 151 9.78 5.19 24.55
N THR A 152 9.14 5.66 23.49
CA THR A 152 9.67 5.56 22.12
C THR A 152 10.05 6.93 21.54
N ILE A 153 11.26 7.05 21.01
CA ILE A 153 11.82 8.27 20.42
C ILE A 153 11.51 8.27 18.92
N PHE A 154 10.34 8.76 18.54
CA PHE A 154 9.98 8.87 17.14
C PHE A 154 10.58 10.17 16.55
N THR A 155 11.51 10.06 15.60
CA THR A 155 12.30 11.15 14.97
C THR A 155 13.39 11.84 15.82
N ASN A 156 14.28 12.61 15.19
CA ASN A 156 15.35 13.35 15.87
C ASN A 156 14.83 14.48 16.78
N GLN A 157 13.53 14.77 16.69
CA GLN A 157 12.82 15.62 17.64
C GLN A 157 12.06 14.70 18.57
N GLN A 158 12.28 14.85 19.87
CA GLN A 158 11.63 14.04 20.89
C GLN A 158 10.10 14.27 20.80
N ILE A 159 9.37 13.27 20.31
CA ILE A 159 7.92 13.21 20.50
C ILE A 159 7.67 13.00 22.00
N HIS A 160 7.57 14.11 22.73
CA HIS A 160 7.12 14.13 24.13
C HIS A 160 5.61 14.41 24.26
N ALA A 161 4.92 14.74 23.17
CA ALA A 161 3.55 15.22 23.20
C ALA A 161 2.56 14.28 22.48
N GLY A 162 1.33 14.20 22.98
CA GLY A 162 0.27 13.33 22.47
C GLY A 162 0.25 11.94 23.13
N PRO A 163 -0.89 11.24 23.14
CA PRO A 163 -1.12 10.01 23.90
C PRO A 163 -0.38 8.78 23.32
N SER A 164 0.08 7.91 24.22
CA SER A 164 0.59 6.57 23.86
C SER A 164 -0.48 5.80 23.09
N ARG A 165 -0.10 5.00 22.09
CA ARG A 165 -1.07 4.26 21.27
C ARG A 165 -0.46 3.10 20.53
N VAL A 166 -1.31 2.18 20.09
CA VAL A 166 -0.94 1.11 19.17
C VAL A 166 -1.28 1.56 17.76
N LEU A 167 -0.28 1.52 16.88
CA LEU A 167 -0.50 1.60 15.45
C LEU A 167 -0.55 0.19 14.87
N THR A 168 -1.74 -0.26 14.50
CA THR A 168 -1.94 -1.52 13.79
C THR A 168 -1.49 -1.34 12.33
N MET A 169 -0.28 -1.82 12.01
CA MET A 169 0.34 -1.75 10.68
C MET A 169 -0.19 -2.82 9.70
N ARG A 170 -0.74 -3.94 10.23
CA ARG A 170 -1.47 -5.05 9.56
C ARG A 170 -2.37 -5.73 10.59
N ASP A 171 -3.29 -6.62 10.18
CA ASP A 171 -4.18 -7.39 11.08
C ASP A 171 -3.49 -7.96 12.32
N TYR A 172 -2.20 -8.31 12.22
CA TYR A 172 -1.39 -8.81 13.34
C TYR A 172 -0.08 -8.02 13.59
N ASN A 173 0.25 -6.95 12.88
CA ASN A 173 1.50 -6.22 13.14
C ASN A 173 1.20 -4.89 13.83
N CYS A 174 1.79 -4.66 14.99
CA CYS A 174 1.58 -3.48 15.82
C CYS A 174 2.89 -2.71 16.00
N ALA A 175 2.88 -1.39 15.86
CA ALA A 175 3.91 -0.52 16.38
C ALA A 175 3.40 0.15 17.65
N LEU A 176 4.20 0.13 18.72
CA LEU A 176 3.84 0.71 20.00
C LEU A 176 4.48 2.09 20.10
N ILE A 177 3.64 3.12 20.20
CA ILE A 177 4.06 4.50 20.42
C ILE A 177 3.85 4.80 21.90
N LEU A 178 4.94 5.07 22.61
CA LEU A 178 4.97 5.28 24.05
C LEU A 178 5.47 6.69 24.34
N THR A 179 4.55 7.56 24.77
CA THR A 179 4.81 8.97 25.08
C THR A 179 4.60 9.24 26.58
N ASP A 180 4.72 10.50 26.98
CA ASP A 180 4.43 10.91 28.37
C ASP A 180 2.93 11.01 28.68
N GLU A 181 2.08 11.13 27.66
CA GLU A 181 0.62 11.18 27.86
C GLU A 181 0.02 9.77 27.82
N PRO A 182 -0.92 9.44 28.74
CA PRO A 182 -1.54 8.13 28.81
C PRO A 182 -2.26 7.79 27.50
N PRO A 183 -2.42 6.49 27.15
CA PRO A 183 -3.23 6.14 26.00
C PRO A 183 -4.65 6.67 26.19
N LEU A 184 -5.25 7.12 25.09
CA LEU A 184 -6.66 7.46 25.12
C LEU A 184 -7.44 6.18 25.48
N PRO A 185 -8.46 6.27 26.35
CA PRO A 185 -9.34 5.15 26.55
C PRO A 185 -9.89 4.71 25.19
N PRO A 186 -10.13 3.40 24.99
CA PRO A 186 -10.76 2.93 23.77
C PRO A 186 -12.01 3.77 23.58
N GLN A 187 -12.06 4.53 22.48
CA GLN A 187 -13.27 5.24 22.11
C GLN A 187 -14.32 4.15 22.01
N ALA A 188 -15.31 4.18 22.92
CA ALA A 188 -16.42 3.25 22.84
C ALA A 188 -17.01 3.48 21.45
N GLU A 189 -16.92 2.46 20.57
CA GLU A 189 -17.57 2.51 19.28
C GLU A 189 -19.00 3.03 19.53
N PRO A 190 -19.47 4.06 18.81
CA PRO A 190 -20.83 4.55 18.97
C PRO A 190 -21.74 3.33 18.82
N SER A 191 -22.36 2.97 19.94
CA SER A 191 -22.97 1.66 20.15
C SER A 191 -23.90 1.34 18.98
N ARG A 192 -23.47 0.43 18.11
CA ARG A 192 -24.33 -0.22 17.13
C ARG A 192 -25.48 -0.83 17.92
N ARG A 193 -26.72 -0.41 17.63
CA ARG A 193 -27.89 -1.22 17.94
C ARG A 193 -27.79 -2.48 17.08
N VAL A 194 -27.16 -3.51 17.62
CA VAL A 194 -27.09 -4.83 17.00
C VAL A 194 -28.49 -5.42 17.03
N ALA A 195 -29.15 -5.45 15.87
CA ALA A 195 -30.21 -6.41 15.62
C ALA A 195 -29.54 -7.79 15.62
N SER A 196 -30.05 -8.69 16.46
CA SER A 196 -29.53 -10.05 16.65
C SER A 196 -29.51 -10.83 15.33
N GLU A 197 -28.33 -11.21 14.85
CA GLU A 197 -28.18 -12.22 13.80
C GLU A 197 -27.53 -13.52 14.31
N PRO A 198 -27.82 -14.67 13.68
CA PRO A 198 -27.44 -16.00 14.16
C PRO A 198 -26.01 -16.40 13.76
N PRO A 199 -25.41 -17.42 14.40
CA PRO A 199 -24.00 -17.74 14.23
C PRO A 199 -23.71 -18.35 12.84
N LYS A 200 -22.66 -17.88 12.17
CA LYS A 200 -22.10 -18.48 10.94
C LYS A 200 -20.62 -18.88 11.11
N SER A 201 -20.24 -19.89 10.33
CA SER A 201 -19.03 -20.73 10.45
C SER A 201 -17.70 -20.04 10.07
N PRO A 202 -16.54 -20.61 10.46
CA PRO A 202 -15.25 -19.96 10.33
C PRO A 202 -14.56 -20.33 9.01
N ALA A 203 -14.75 -19.54 7.94
CA ALA A 203 -13.88 -19.53 6.74
C ALA A 203 -14.22 -18.44 5.71
N SER A 204 -14.55 -17.21 6.12
CA SER A 204 -14.76 -16.10 5.18
C SER A 204 -13.95 -14.88 5.58
N LEU A 205 -13.36 -14.21 4.58
CA LEU A 205 -12.78 -12.87 4.65
C LEU A 205 -13.74 -11.90 5.37
N PRO A 206 -13.24 -10.78 5.95
CA PRO A 206 -14.11 -9.81 6.61
C PRO A 206 -15.23 -9.38 5.65
N VAL A 207 -16.46 -9.74 5.99
CA VAL A 207 -17.66 -9.31 5.30
C VAL A 207 -17.71 -7.79 5.43
N ALA A 208 -17.84 -7.08 4.31
CA ALA A 208 -18.02 -5.63 4.32
C ALA A 208 -19.08 -5.25 5.37
N PRO A 209 -18.84 -4.24 6.22
CA PRO A 209 -19.77 -3.92 7.29
C PRO A 209 -21.10 -3.49 6.67
N ALA A 210 -22.17 -4.29 6.90
CA ALA A 210 -23.49 -4.00 6.35
C ALA A 210 -23.89 -2.55 6.59
N VAL A 211 -24.09 -1.80 5.52
CA VAL A 211 -24.47 -0.38 5.57
C VAL A 211 -25.97 -0.34 5.88
N GLY A 212 -26.31 -0.17 7.16
CA GLY A 212 -27.62 0.30 7.64
C GLY A 212 -28.86 -0.51 7.21
N GLY A 213 -29.47 -1.22 8.16
CA GLY A 213 -30.65 -2.05 7.94
C GLY A 213 -31.88 -1.37 7.32
N GLU A 214 -32.66 -2.18 6.59
CA GLU A 214 -34.06 -2.05 6.11
C GLU A 214 -34.56 -0.74 5.45
N ASN A 215 -33.79 0.35 5.46
CA ASN A 215 -34.20 1.68 5.00
C ASN A 215 -33.31 2.27 3.90
N LEU A 216 -32.46 1.46 3.24
CA LEU A 216 -32.01 1.81 1.89
C LEU A 216 -33.26 1.76 1.00
N CYS A 217 -34.00 2.88 0.95
CA CYS A 217 -35.00 3.13 -0.07
C CYS A 217 -34.40 2.74 -1.43
N PRO A 218 -35.20 2.24 -2.39
CA PRO A 218 -34.74 2.07 -3.76
C PRO A 218 -34.40 3.45 -4.34
N LEU A 219 -33.19 3.92 -4.03
CA LEU A 219 -32.57 5.17 -4.48
C LEU A 219 -32.49 5.20 -6.01
N ALA A 220 -32.50 4.03 -6.65
CA ALA A 220 -32.59 3.86 -8.09
C ALA A 220 -33.89 4.42 -8.72
N SER A 221 -34.99 4.61 -7.97
CA SER A 221 -36.27 5.03 -8.58
C SER A 221 -36.61 6.52 -8.49
N SER A 222 -35.94 7.31 -7.64
CA SER A 222 -36.33 8.72 -7.40
C SER A 222 -35.29 9.78 -7.79
N CYS A 223 -34.04 9.39 -8.10
CA CYS A 223 -33.00 10.31 -8.56
C CYS A 223 -32.40 9.78 -9.88
N GLY A 224 -32.98 10.18 -11.02
CA GLY A 224 -32.56 9.69 -12.34
C GLY A 224 -31.07 9.87 -12.66
N ASP A 225 -30.43 10.88 -12.07
CA ASP A 225 -29.00 11.16 -12.23
C ASP A 225 -28.10 10.12 -11.53
N LEU A 226 -28.54 9.53 -10.41
CA LEU A 226 -27.79 8.45 -9.74
C LEU A 226 -27.97 7.10 -10.44
N ASP A 227 -29.13 6.84 -11.05
CA ASP A 227 -29.37 5.60 -11.79
C ASP A 227 -28.38 5.46 -12.96
N ALA A 228 -28.15 6.53 -13.74
CA ALA A 228 -27.18 6.55 -14.82
C ALA A 228 -25.73 6.27 -14.35
N VAL A 229 -25.34 6.88 -13.23
CA VAL A 229 -24.04 6.65 -12.57
C VAL A 229 -23.88 5.18 -12.18
N TYR A 230 -24.85 4.63 -11.44
CA TYR A 230 -24.76 3.27 -10.93
C TYR A 230 -24.78 2.23 -12.04
N ARG A 231 -25.64 2.43 -13.05
CA ARG A 231 -25.66 1.58 -14.25
C ARG A 231 -24.32 1.57 -14.94
N SER A 232 -23.69 2.74 -15.10
CA SER A 232 -22.39 2.85 -15.76
C SER A 232 -21.29 2.17 -14.96
N LEU A 233 -21.25 2.36 -13.64
CA LEU A 233 -20.33 1.67 -12.74
C LEU A 233 -20.55 0.15 -12.75
N TYR A 234 -21.81 -0.29 -12.75
CA TYR A 234 -22.14 -1.71 -12.78
C TYR A 234 -21.76 -2.36 -14.12
N ALA A 235 -22.03 -1.69 -15.24
CA ALA A 235 -21.59 -2.14 -16.56
C ALA A 235 -20.06 -2.27 -16.63
N LEU A 236 -19.32 -1.27 -16.13
CA LEU A 236 -17.84 -1.29 -16.11
C LEU A 236 -17.26 -2.40 -15.21
N ASN A 237 -17.83 -2.61 -14.03
CA ASN A 237 -17.19 -3.43 -12.99
C ASN A 237 -17.77 -4.84 -12.87
N VAL A 238 -18.95 -5.10 -13.43
CA VAL A 238 -19.61 -6.41 -13.34
C VAL A 238 -19.77 -7.04 -14.72
N VAL A 239 -20.30 -6.29 -15.70
CA VAL A 239 -20.58 -6.84 -17.04
C VAL A 239 -19.31 -6.96 -17.87
N LEU A 240 -18.61 -5.84 -18.09
CA LEU A 240 -17.42 -5.76 -18.94
C LEU A 240 -16.30 -6.78 -18.56
N PRO A 241 -16.01 -7.05 -17.27
CA PRO A 241 -14.96 -8.02 -16.93
C PRO A 241 -15.22 -9.43 -17.44
N HIS A 242 -16.48 -9.84 -17.61
CA HIS A 242 -16.82 -11.14 -18.18
C HIS A 242 -16.44 -11.21 -19.67
N ALA A 243 -16.70 -10.14 -20.42
CA ALA A 243 -16.28 -10.03 -21.82
C ALA A 243 -14.75 -10.01 -21.94
N LEU A 244 -14.06 -9.22 -21.11
CA LEU A 244 -12.59 -9.15 -21.13
C LEU A 244 -11.93 -10.49 -20.77
N ARG A 245 -12.48 -11.23 -19.78
CA ARG A 245 -12.01 -12.59 -19.45
C ARG A 245 -12.18 -13.55 -20.63
N PHE A 246 -13.33 -13.51 -21.30
CA PHE A 246 -13.55 -14.33 -22.50
C PHE A 246 -12.54 -13.99 -23.61
N VAL A 247 -12.36 -12.70 -23.93
CA VAL A 247 -11.37 -12.26 -24.93
C VAL A 247 -9.97 -12.81 -24.60
N MET A 248 -9.56 -12.66 -23.34
CA MET A 248 -8.27 -13.14 -22.86
C MET A 248 -8.14 -14.67 -22.93
N GLU A 249 -9.14 -15.41 -22.48
CA GLU A 249 -9.16 -16.88 -22.54
C GLU A 249 -8.96 -17.37 -23.98
N LYS A 250 -9.64 -16.74 -24.95
CA LYS A 250 -9.57 -17.15 -26.36
C LYS A 250 -8.29 -16.70 -27.05
N MET A 251 -7.78 -15.51 -26.73
CA MET A 251 -6.50 -15.02 -27.23
C MET A 251 -5.32 -15.90 -26.84
N PHE A 252 -5.44 -16.58 -25.70
CA PHE A 252 -4.39 -17.40 -25.10
C PHE A 252 -4.82 -18.86 -24.93
N ALA A 253 -5.68 -19.36 -25.81
CA ALA A 253 -6.22 -20.71 -25.71
C ALA A 253 -5.14 -21.82 -25.74
N ASP A 254 -3.97 -21.57 -26.34
CA ASP A 254 -2.83 -22.50 -26.35
C ASP A 254 -1.78 -22.23 -25.26
N LYS A 255 -2.07 -21.31 -24.32
CA LYS A 255 -1.24 -21.10 -23.13
C LYS A 255 -1.37 -22.29 -22.19
N PRO A 256 -0.26 -22.94 -21.78
CA PRO A 256 -0.32 -23.95 -20.73
C PRO A 256 -0.85 -23.36 -19.41
N PRO A 257 -1.63 -24.11 -18.62
CA PRO A 257 -2.21 -23.60 -17.38
C PRO A 257 -1.14 -23.21 -16.34
N GLU A 258 0.04 -23.84 -16.38
CA GLU A 258 1.15 -23.57 -15.45
C GLU A 258 2.00 -22.34 -15.83
N VAL A 259 1.81 -21.80 -17.04
CA VAL A 259 2.63 -20.71 -17.59
C VAL A 259 1.87 -19.39 -17.45
N THR A 260 2.53 -18.37 -16.93
CA THR A 260 1.92 -17.03 -16.81
C THR A 260 1.67 -16.42 -18.19
N TYR A 261 0.74 -15.46 -18.30
CA TYR A 261 0.52 -14.75 -19.57
C TYR A 261 1.80 -14.06 -20.06
N LEU A 262 2.62 -13.56 -19.14
CA LEU A 262 3.92 -12.98 -19.46
C LEU A 262 4.87 -14.02 -20.05
N ASP A 263 5.12 -15.11 -19.34
CA ASP A 263 6.07 -16.14 -19.76
C ASP A 263 5.65 -16.76 -21.09
N TYR A 264 4.35 -16.92 -21.30
CA TYR A 264 3.81 -17.36 -22.57
C TYR A 264 4.07 -16.36 -23.71
N CYS A 265 3.86 -15.06 -23.48
CA CYS A 265 4.23 -14.02 -24.45
C CYS A 265 5.74 -13.98 -24.72
N LEU A 266 6.58 -14.22 -23.70
CA LEU A 266 8.04 -14.24 -23.83
C LEU A 266 8.54 -15.48 -24.59
N THR A 267 7.95 -16.65 -24.34
CA THR A 267 8.36 -17.92 -24.99
C THR A 267 7.97 -17.99 -26.45
N ARG A 268 6.88 -17.34 -26.87
CA ARG A 268 6.54 -17.19 -28.30
C ARG A 268 7.48 -16.27 -29.07
N LYS A 269 8.43 -15.58 -28.41
CA LYS A 269 9.37 -14.67 -29.04
C LYS A 269 10.76 -15.26 -29.18
N THR A 270 11.12 -15.66 -30.40
CA THR A 270 12.52 -15.98 -30.75
C THR A 270 13.26 -14.88 -31.52
N GLN A 271 12.62 -13.76 -31.93
CA GLN A 271 13.23 -12.83 -32.91
C GLN A 271 12.94 -11.32 -32.79
N LEU A 272 12.46 -10.77 -31.66
CA LEU A 272 12.22 -9.31 -31.52
C LEU A 272 13.28 -8.62 -30.66
N ASP A 273 13.47 -7.32 -30.88
CA ASP A 273 14.33 -6.46 -30.08
C ASP A 273 13.82 -6.40 -28.63
N TRP A 274 14.52 -7.11 -27.76
CA TRP A 274 14.21 -7.21 -26.33
C TRP A 274 14.16 -5.84 -25.66
N LEU A 275 14.87 -4.83 -26.19
CA LEU A 275 14.97 -3.50 -25.59
C LEU A 275 13.67 -2.70 -25.67
N GLU A 276 12.90 -2.77 -26.76
CA GLU A 276 11.62 -2.06 -26.84
C GLU A 276 10.57 -2.66 -25.91
N LEU A 277 10.52 -4.00 -25.84
CA LEU A 277 9.63 -4.71 -24.92
C LEU A 277 10.02 -4.39 -23.47
N LEU A 278 11.30 -4.51 -23.12
CA LEU A 278 11.78 -4.19 -21.78
C LEU A 278 11.56 -2.72 -21.42
N SER A 279 11.79 -1.77 -22.33
CA SER A 279 11.53 -0.35 -22.11
C SER A 279 10.05 -0.07 -21.86
N TYR A 280 9.16 -0.70 -22.64
CA TYR A 280 7.72 -0.56 -22.44
C TYR A 280 7.24 -1.24 -21.14
N LEU A 281 7.78 -2.41 -20.82
CA LEU A 281 7.52 -3.15 -19.59
C LEU A 281 8.02 -2.40 -18.35
N TRP A 282 9.18 -1.77 -18.45
CA TRP A 282 9.77 -0.93 -17.42
C TRP A 282 8.87 0.28 -17.13
N ARG A 283 8.31 0.89 -18.19
CA ARG A 283 7.35 2.00 -18.06
C ARG A 283 6.00 1.60 -17.46
N ASN A 284 5.68 0.30 -17.46
CA ASN A 284 4.41 -0.25 -16.95
C ASN A 284 4.64 -1.35 -15.91
N SER A 285 5.60 -1.14 -15.00
CA SER A 285 6.06 -2.15 -14.04
C SER A 285 4.96 -2.77 -13.17
N TYR A 286 3.85 -2.06 -12.93
CA TYR A 286 2.70 -2.58 -12.17
C TYR A 286 1.94 -3.68 -12.94
N LEU A 287 1.83 -3.56 -14.26
CA LEU A 287 1.23 -4.60 -15.11
C LEU A 287 2.09 -5.87 -15.12
N MET A 288 3.41 -5.74 -14.94
CA MET A 288 4.32 -6.90 -14.93
C MET A 288 4.09 -7.86 -13.78
N GLU A 289 3.98 -7.35 -12.55
CA GLU A 289 3.71 -8.22 -11.41
C GLU A 289 2.30 -8.83 -11.47
N THR A 290 1.34 -8.06 -11.98
CA THR A 290 -0.02 -8.54 -12.23
C THR A 290 -0.01 -9.70 -13.24
N LEU A 291 0.75 -9.56 -14.33
CA LEU A 291 0.97 -10.57 -15.36
C LEU A 291 1.77 -11.79 -14.88
N LYS A 292 2.68 -11.62 -13.92
CA LYS A 292 3.46 -12.71 -13.31
C LYS A 292 2.67 -13.55 -12.30
N LYS A 293 1.64 -12.96 -11.67
CA LYS A 293 0.94 -13.58 -10.53
C LYS A 293 -0.38 -14.24 -10.88
N CYS A 294 -1.05 -13.80 -11.94
CA CYS A 294 -2.47 -14.10 -12.10
C CYS A 294 -2.74 -14.99 -13.32
N ASN A 295 -3.48 -16.08 -13.11
CA ASN A 295 -4.39 -16.57 -14.13
C ASN A 295 -5.56 -15.58 -14.32
N CYS A 296 -6.18 -15.52 -15.51
CA CYS A 296 -7.30 -14.61 -15.77
C CYS A 296 -8.49 -14.81 -14.81
N GLU A 297 -8.65 -16.02 -14.30
CA GLU A 297 -9.67 -16.39 -13.32
C GLU A 297 -9.33 -15.91 -11.89
N GLU A 298 -8.05 -15.65 -11.60
CA GLU A 298 -7.55 -15.18 -10.30
C GLU A 298 -7.52 -13.65 -10.20
N PHE A 299 -7.87 -12.94 -11.28
CA PHE A 299 -8.20 -11.53 -11.17
C PHE A 299 -9.50 -11.42 -10.38
N ASP A 300 -9.30 -11.27 -9.07
CA ASP A 300 -10.25 -10.62 -8.19
C ASP A 300 -10.44 -9.21 -8.71
N VAL A 301 -11.35 -9.07 -9.68
CA VAL A 301 -11.95 -7.79 -10.04
C VAL A 301 -12.78 -7.45 -8.83
N ARG A 302 -12.10 -6.94 -7.80
CA ARG A 302 -12.76 -6.35 -6.66
C ARG A 302 -13.79 -5.40 -7.23
N LEU A 303 -14.98 -5.42 -6.64
CA LEU A 303 -16.02 -4.47 -6.96
C LEU A 303 -15.36 -3.08 -7.05
N PHE A 304 -15.51 -2.43 -8.21
CA PHE A 304 -14.97 -1.10 -8.56
C PHE A 304 -13.56 -0.95 -9.16
N ASP A 305 -12.84 -2.02 -9.50
CA ASP A 305 -11.61 -1.83 -10.29
C ASP A 305 -11.43 -2.82 -11.45
N ALA A 306 -12.17 -2.58 -12.54
CA ALA A 306 -11.90 -3.19 -13.83
C ALA A 306 -10.61 -2.65 -14.50
N GLN A 307 -9.97 -1.60 -13.97
CA GLN A 307 -8.79 -0.97 -14.57
C GLN A 307 -7.63 -1.94 -14.81
N PRO A 308 -7.25 -2.83 -13.87
CA PRO A 308 -6.16 -3.76 -14.10
C PRO A 308 -6.45 -4.70 -15.27
N LEU A 309 -7.71 -5.12 -15.44
CA LEU A 309 -8.13 -6.00 -16.52
C LEU A 309 -8.20 -5.25 -17.86
N ILE A 310 -8.68 -4.01 -17.88
CA ILE A 310 -8.69 -3.14 -19.07
C ILE A 310 -7.25 -2.88 -19.54
N GLU A 311 -6.36 -2.46 -18.64
CA GLU A 311 -4.97 -2.18 -18.97
C GLU A 311 -4.20 -3.43 -19.39
N LEU A 312 -4.48 -4.58 -18.76
CA LEU A 312 -3.95 -5.87 -19.16
C LEU A 312 -4.39 -6.25 -20.59
N ALA A 313 -5.69 -6.17 -20.86
CA ALA A 313 -6.25 -6.51 -22.17
C ALA A 313 -5.73 -5.57 -23.27
N LEU A 314 -5.62 -4.26 -22.99
CA LEU A 314 -4.97 -3.29 -23.87
C LEU A 314 -3.53 -3.66 -24.16
N TYR A 315 -2.79 -3.99 -23.11
CA TYR A 315 -1.38 -4.32 -23.21
C TYR A 315 -1.17 -5.55 -24.11
N LEU A 316 -1.89 -6.63 -23.84
CA LEU A 316 -1.75 -7.88 -24.58
C LEU A 316 -2.25 -7.74 -26.02
N SER A 317 -3.34 -7.00 -26.24
CA SER A 317 -3.84 -6.69 -27.59
C SER A 317 -2.83 -5.88 -28.41
N ARG A 318 -2.19 -4.88 -27.78
CA ARG A 318 -1.14 -4.09 -28.40
C ARG A 318 0.09 -4.94 -28.71
N LEU A 319 0.52 -5.78 -27.77
CA LEU A 319 1.62 -6.72 -27.97
C LEU A 319 1.36 -7.61 -29.19
N LEU A 320 0.19 -8.24 -29.28
CA LEU A 320 -0.16 -9.12 -30.40
C LEU A 320 -0.23 -8.36 -31.73
N THR A 321 -0.72 -7.12 -31.73
CA THR A 321 -0.72 -6.26 -32.92
C THR A 321 0.71 -5.96 -33.40
N VAL A 322 1.61 -5.62 -32.47
CA VAL A 322 3.03 -5.39 -32.77
C VAL A 322 3.71 -6.68 -33.25
N PHE A 323 3.42 -7.83 -32.62
CA PHE A 323 4.04 -9.12 -32.95
C PHE A 323 3.60 -9.63 -34.33
N ASN A 324 2.33 -9.44 -34.68
CA ASN A 324 1.79 -9.83 -35.99
C ASN A 324 2.18 -8.84 -37.10
N GLY A 325 2.60 -7.62 -36.75
CA GLY A 325 3.00 -6.57 -37.70
C GLY A 325 4.29 -6.87 -38.48
N GLY A 326 5.26 -7.57 -37.87
CA GLY A 326 6.59 -7.78 -38.44
C GLY A 326 6.76 -9.00 -39.34
N THR A 327 5.73 -9.85 -39.47
CA THR A 327 5.79 -10.99 -40.39
C THR A 327 4.79 -10.79 -41.53
N ASP A 328 5.28 -10.82 -42.77
CA ASP A 328 4.46 -10.76 -44.00
C ASP A 328 3.48 -11.95 -44.15
N LYS A 329 3.44 -12.86 -43.16
CA LYS A 329 2.72 -14.13 -43.21
C LYS A 329 1.37 -14.13 -42.47
N VAL A 330 1.05 -13.10 -41.69
CA VAL A 330 -0.25 -13.01 -41.01
C VAL A 330 -1.29 -12.41 -41.97
N ASP A 331 -2.42 -13.11 -42.15
CA ASP A 331 -3.53 -12.67 -43.00
C ASP A 331 -4.05 -11.29 -42.56
N ARG A 332 -4.45 -10.45 -43.51
CA ARG A 332 -4.91 -9.07 -43.25
C ARG A 332 -6.13 -9.06 -42.34
N THR A 333 -7.04 -10.01 -42.52
CA THR A 333 -8.23 -10.20 -41.70
C THR A 333 -7.91 -10.37 -40.21
N THR A 334 -6.92 -11.21 -39.87
CA THR A 334 -6.45 -11.40 -38.49
C THR A 334 -5.89 -10.10 -37.89
N LYS A 335 -5.15 -9.31 -38.69
CA LYS A 335 -4.62 -8.01 -38.23
C LYS A 335 -5.73 -7.00 -37.96
N ASP A 336 -6.74 -6.95 -38.82
CA ASP A 336 -7.87 -6.02 -38.68
C ASP A 336 -8.74 -6.36 -37.46
N ALA A 337 -8.98 -7.64 -37.19
CA ALA A 337 -9.73 -8.10 -36.02
C ALA A 337 -9.01 -7.79 -34.68
N HIS A 338 -7.69 -8.06 -34.59
CA HIS A 338 -6.91 -7.66 -33.40
C HIS A 338 -6.90 -6.16 -33.18
N ARG A 339 -6.84 -5.38 -34.26
CA ARG A 339 -6.90 -3.93 -34.22
C ARG A 339 -8.27 -3.44 -33.75
N LYS A 340 -9.36 -4.07 -34.17
CA LYS A 340 -10.72 -3.75 -33.72
C LYS A 340 -10.92 -4.06 -32.24
N ASN A 341 -10.48 -5.22 -31.77
CA ASN A 341 -10.44 -5.53 -30.34
C ASN A 341 -9.65 -4.49 -29.54
N TRP A 342 -8.48 -4.08 -30.04
CA TRP A 342 -7.70 -3.03 -29.39
C TRP A 342 -8.44 -1.70 -29.31
N PHE A 343 -9.10 -1.25 -30.38
CA PHE A 343 -9.91 -0.04 -30.37
C PHE A 343 -11.08 -0.14 -29.39
N ASN A 344 -11.75 -1.28 -29.31
CA ASN A 344 -12.87 -1.48 -28.39
C ASN A 344 -12.44 -1.43 -26.92
N ILE A 345 -11.28 -2.03 -26.58
CA ILE A 345 -10.75 -1.94 -25.21
C ILE A 345 -10.28 -0.49 -24.91
N GLU A 346 -9.74 0.22 -25.90
CA GLU A 346 -9.34 1.63 -25.76
C GLU A 346 -10.54 2.56 -25.56
N GLU A 347 -11.64 2.30 -26.27
CA GLU A 347 -12.92 2.99 -26.09
C GLU A 347 -13.47 2.76 -24.68
N VAL A 348 -13.43 1.52 -24.19
CA VAL A 348 -13.80 1.20 -22.80
C VAL A 348 -12.94 1.94 -21.77
N ARG A 349 -11.64 2.10 -22.02
CA ARG A 349 -10.78 2.92 -21.16
C ARG A 349 -11.20 4.40 -21.17
N CYS A 350 -11.58 4.92 -22.33
CA CYS A 350 -12.09 6.28 -22.47
C CYS A 350 -13.44 6.42 -21.74
N LEU A 351 -14.39 5.52 -21.96
CA LEU A 351 -15.68 5.50 -21.27
C LEU A 351 -15.53 5.35 -19.76
N ARG A 352 -14.58 4.55 -19.27
CA ARG A 352 -14.27 4.49 -17.84
C ARG A 352 -13.82 5.86 -17.33
N THR A 353 -12.96 6.54 -18.08
CA THR A 353 -12.48 7.88 -17.73
C THR A 353 -13.65 8.86 -17.74
N GLU A 354 -14.54 8.79 -18.73
CA GLU A 354 -15.76 9.58 -18.83
C GLU A 354 -16.73 9.29 -17.67
N VAL A 355 -16.91 8.03 -17.27
CA VAL A 355 -17.68 7.66 -16.07
C VAL A 355 -17.10 8.32 -14.83
N LEU A 356 -15.78 8.27 -14.65
CA LEU A 356 -15.11 8.89 -13.52
C LEU A 356 -15.17 10.43 -13.56
N ILE A 357 -15.04 11.04 -14.74
CA ILE A 357 -15.17 12.50 -14.92
C ILE A 357 -16.60 12.94 -14.65
N SER A 358 -17.59 12.30 -15.27
CA SER A 358 -19.00 12.70 -15.17
C SER A 358 -19.60 12.36 -13.81
N LEU A 359 -19.08 11.33 -13.12
CA LEU A 359 -19.27 11.14 -11.67
C LEU A 359 -18.93 12.40 -10.88
N THR A 360 -17.86 13.09 -11.29
CA THR A 360 -17.34 14.29 -10.66
C THR A 360 -17.80 15.60 -11.30
N GLU A 361 -18.52 15.61 -12.42
CA GLU A 361 -18.84 16.85 -13.16
C GLU A 361 -20.32 16.90 -13.53
N GLU A 362 -20.82 16.03 -14.39
CA GLU A 362 -22.20 16.09 -14.88
C GLU A 362 -22.83 14.68 -14.98
N PRO A 363 -23.49 14.18 -13.92
CA PRO A 363 -24.15 12.87 -13.95
C PRO A 363 -25.15 12.65 -15.11
N PRO A 364 -25.88 13.67 -15.60
CA PRO A 364 -26.75 13.51 -16.78
C PRO A 364 -26.00 13.14 -18.07
N GLU A 365 -24.70 13.41 -18.19
CA GLU A 365 -23.89 12.99 -19.35
C GLU A 365 -23.69 11.46 -19.39
N LEU A 366 -23.96 10.76 -18.29
CA LEU A 366 -23.85 9.30 -18.23
C LEU A 366 -25.05 8.55 -18.79
N VAL A 367 -26.07 9.27 -19.26
CA VAL A 367 -27.23 8.65 -19.91
C VAL A 367 -26.76 7.92 -21.18
N GLY A 368 -26.91 6.60 -21.20
CA GLY A 368 -26.52 5.73 -22.32
C GLY A 368 -25.07 5.22 -22.26
N VAL A 369 -24.23 5.71 -21.34
CA VAL A 369 -22.85 5.22 -21.20
C VAL A 369 -22.82 3.74 -20.81
N ALA A 370 -23.70 3.34 -19.89
CA ALA A 370 -23.83 1.96 -19.47
C ALA A 370 -24.27 1.00 -20.60
N ASP A 371 -25.20 1.46 -21.46
CA ASP A 371 -25.62 0.72 -22.64
C ASP A 371 -24.46 0.59 -23.62
N ARG A 372 -23.69 1.66 -23.85
CA ARG A 372 -22.51 1.63 -24.71
C ARG A 372 -21.42 0.68 -24.20
N ILE A 373 -21.15 0.67 -22.89
CA ILE A 373 -20.21 -0.29 -22.28
C ILE A 373 -20.66 -1.74 -22.54
N THR A 374 -21.97 -2.00 -22.43
CA THR A 374 -22.55 -3.33 -22.65
C THR A 374 -22.49 -3.73 -24.13
N GLU A 375 -22.74 -2.80 -25.05
CA GLU A 375 -22.54 -3.00 -26.48
C GLU A 375 -21.08 -3.37 -26.78
N ILE A 376 -20.11 -2.61 -26.25
CA ILE A 376 -18.69 -2.92 -26.45
C ILE A 376 -18.33 -4.29 -25.88
N ALA A 377 -18.89 -4.68 -24.73
CA ALA A 377 -18.72 -6.02 -24.18
C ALA A 377 -19.18 -7.11 -25.19
N TYR A 378 -20.31 -6.90 -25.87
CA TYR A 378 -20.79 -7.83 -26.91
C TYR A 378 -19.96 -7.80 -28.18
N GLU A 379 -19.49 -6.64 -28.60
CA GLU A 379 -18.57 -6.51 -29.73
C GLU A 379 -17.27 -7.28 -29.43
N LEU A 380 -16.67 -7.07 -28.26
CA LEU A 380 -15.46 -7.78 -27.81
C LEU A 380 -15.63 -9.31 -27.84
N ILE A 381 -16.77 -9.83 -27.34
CA ILE A 381 -17.08 -11.26 -27.40
C ILE A 381 -17.19 -11.74 -28.85
N SER A 382 -17.88 -10.99 -29.70
CA SER A 382 -18.11 -11.37 -31.09
C SER A 382 -16.80 -11.41 -31.89
N GLU A 383 -15.99 -10.37 -31.75
CA GLU A 383 -14.71 -10.24 -32.44
C GLU A 383 -13.71 -11.31 -31.98
N ALA A 384 -13.63 -11.58 -30.68
CA ALA A 384 -12.80 -12.68 -30.18
C ALA A 384 -13.30 -14.05 -30.66
N ALA A 385 -14.62 -14.26 -30.70
CA ALA A 385 -15.18 -15.52 -31.19
C ALA A 385 -14.86 -15.75 -32.68
N GLU A 386 -15.03 -14.73 -33.52
CA GLU A 386 -14.69 -14.81 -34.95
C GLU A 386 -13.19 -15.05 -35.14
N LEU A 387 -12.35 -14.26 -34.47
CA LEU A 387 -10.90 -14.32 -34.58
C LEU A 387 -10.32 -15.69 -34.16
N HIS A 388 -10.88 -16.28 -33.11
CA HIS A 388 -10.43 -17.54 -32.55
C HIS A 388 -11.28 -18.75 -32.98
N ARG A 389 -12.20 -18.56 -33.93
CA ARG A 389 -13.10 -19.59 -34.47
C ARG A 389 -13.88 -20.35 -33.38
N VAL A 390 -14.32 -19.62 -32.36
CA VAL A 390 -15.12 -20.13 -31.26
C VAL A 390 -16.54 -20.42 -31.77
N PRO A 391 -17.18 -21.53 -31.37
CA PRO A 391 -18.56 -21.81 -31.79
C PRO A 391 -19.54 -20.71 -31.36
N ASP A 392 -20.48 -20.34 -32.23
CA ASP A 392 -21.49 -19.31 -31.96
C ASP A 392 -22.26 -19.56 -30.67
N ALA A 393 -22.58 -20.82 -30.36
CA ALA A 393 -23.27 -21.21 -29.13
C ALA A 393 -22.48 -20.89 -27.86
N GLU A 394 -21.15 -20.85 -27.92
CA GLU A 394 -20.31 -20.48 -26.79
C GLU A 394 -20.25 -18.96 -26.62
N ALA A 395 -20.00 -18.22 -27.69
CA ALA A 395 -20.05 -16.75 -27.66
C ALA A 395 -21.41 -16.23 -27.19
N GLN A 396 -22.49 -16.87 -27.66
CA GLN A 396 -23.85 -16.53 -27.28
C GLN A 396 -24.12 -16.80 -25.79
N ARG A 397 -23.62 -17.90 -25.22
CA ARG A 397 -23.72 -18.16 -23.77
C ARG A 397 -23.05 -17.08 -22.93
N VAL A 398 -21.91 -16.56 -23.37
CA VAL A 398 -21.21 -15.47 -22.66
C VAL A 398 -21.99 -14.16 -22.75
N LYS A 399 -22.57 -13.84 -23.93
CA LYS A 399 -23.47 -12.69 -24.08
C LYS A 399 -24.70 -12.80 -23.21
N GLU A 400 -25.33 -13.97 -23.14
CA GLU A 400 -26.47 -14.26 -22.27
C GLU A 400 -26.09 -14.13 -20.79
N ALA A 401 -24.89 -14.56 -20.39
CA ALA A 401 -24.40 -14.35 -19.03
C ALA A 401 -24.21 -12.85 -18.71
N CYS A 402 -23.65 -12.08 -19.65
CA CYS A 402 -23.50 -10.63 -19.53
C CYS A 402 -24.88 -9.93 -19.45
N GLN A 403 -25.83 -10.33 -20.29
CA GLN A 403 -27.22 -9.84 -20.25
C GLN A 403 -27.89 -10.20 -18.92
N ALA A 404 -27.75 -11.43 -18.44
CA ALA A 404 -28.32 -11.84 -17.16
C ALA A 404 -27.72 -11.08 -15.97
N LEU A 405 -26.43 -10.72 -16.03
CA LEU A 405 -25.81 -9.82 -15.05
C LEU A 405 -26.38 -8.41 -15.14
N TRP A 406 -26.58 -7.91 -16.35
CA TRP A 406 -27.18 -6.60 -16.62
C TRP A 406 -28.63 -6.51 -16.14
N ASP A 407 -29.47 -7.50 -16.44
CA ASP A 407 -30.88 -7.55 -16.03
C ASP A 407 -31.02 -7.57 -14.50
N LYS A 408 -30.08 -8.24 -13.81
CA LYS A 408 -30.00 -8.26 -12.35
C LYS A 408 -29.73 -6.89 -11.73
N TYR A 409 -29.29 -5.89 -12.49
CA TYR A 409 -29.09 -4.53 -11.96
C TYR A 409 -30.32 -4.02 -11.20
N SER A 410 -31.52 -4.32 -11.71
CA SER A 410 -32.79 -3.93 -11.06
C SER A 410 -33.04 -4.62 -9.70
N ASP A 411 -32.42 -5.78 -9.46
CA ASP A 411 -32.49 -6.55 -8.22
C ASP A 411 -31.29 -6.31 -7.28
N VAL A 412 -30.23 -5.67 -7.79
CA VAL A 412 -29.05 -5.33 -7.01
C VAL A 412 -29.44 -4.16 -6.11
N ARG A 413 -29.66 -4.46 -4.82
CA ARG A 413 -29.49 -3.45 -3.77
C ARG A 413 -28.15 -2.80 -4.05
N VAL A 414 -28.14 -1.47 -4.24
CA VAL A 414 -26.93 -0.69 -4.49
C VAL A 414 -25.84 -1.29 -3.62
N ASP A 415 -24.81 -1.84 -4.26
CA ASP A 415 -23.71 -2.46 -3.55
C ASP A 415 -23.25 -1.48 -2.47
N ASP A 416 -23.21 -1.92 -1.22
CA ASP A 416 -22.87 -1.08 -0.07
C ASP A 416 -21.55 -0.34 -0.35
N ASP A 417 -20.64 -0.97 -1.08
CA ASP A 417 -19.37 -0.42 -1.53
C ASP A 417 -19.52 0.62 -2.67
N ALA A 418 -20.43 0.43 -3.64
CA ALA A 418 -20.72 1.42 -4.70
C ALA A 418 -21.30 2.69 -4.11
N PHE A 419 -22.26 2.53 -3.19
CA PHE A 419 -22.90 3.64 -2.50
C PHE A 419 -21.87 4.40 -1.67
N ALA A 420 -21.03 3.67 -0.95
CA ALA A 420 -19.98 4.25 -0.14
C ALA A 420 -18.94 5.01 -0.99
N ALA A 421 -18.49 4.43 -2.11
CA ALA A 421 -17.62 5.09 -3.09
C ALA A 421 -18.24 6.37 -3.65
N TYR A 422 -19.52 6.33 -4.03
CA TYR A 422 -20.25 7.50 -4.51
C TYR A 422 -20.28 8.62 -3.46
N CYS A 423 -20.59 8.29 -2.20
CA CYS A 423 -20.62 9.29 -1.11
C CYS A 423 -19.27 10.01 -0.97
N VAL A 424 -18.18 9.25 -0.95
CA VAL A 424 -16.82 9.80 -0.83
C VAL A 424 -16.44 10.63 -2.06
N LEU A 425 -16.70 10.14 -3.26
CA LEU A 425 -16.37 10.85 -4.51
C LEU A 425 -17.16 12.15 -4.67
N LYS A 426 -18.45 12.14 -4.31
CA LYS A 426 -19.32 13.30 -4.36
C LYS A 426 -18.83 14.41 -3.43
N GLU A 427 -18.57 14.09 -2.17
CA GLU A 427 -18.08 15.08 -1.21
C GLU A 427 -16.67 15.57 -1.57
N ASN A 428 -15.79 14.67 -2.01
CA ASN A 428 -14.46 15.04 -2.49
C ASN A 428 -14.52 16.09 -3.61
N ARG A 429 -15.46 15.94 -4.55
CA ARG A 429 -15.69 16.90 -5.64
C ARG A 429 -16.06 18.27 -5.08
N GLU A 430 -17.07 18.32 -4.20
CA GLU A 430 -17.58 19.57 -3.64
C GLU A 430 -16.47 20.35 -2.91
N ARG A 431 -15.54 19.64 -2.27
CA ARG A 431 -14.39 20.26 -1.57
C ARG A 431 -13.23 20.64 -2.47
N ARG A 432 -12.98 19.94 -3.57
CA ARG A 432 -11.88 20.25 -4.50
C ARG A 432 -12.00 21.64 -5.12
N VAL A 433 -13.22 22.18 -5.23
CA VAL A 433 -13.47 23.53 -5.75
C VAL A 433 -12.85 24.62 -4.85
N ASP A 434 -12.69 24.35 -3.55
CA ASP A 434 -12.28 25.36 -2.56
C ASP A 434 -10.77 25.36 -2.24
N VAL A 435 -10.04 24.29 -2.59
CA VAL A 435 -8.60 24.21 -2.31
C VAL A 435 -7.84 24.84 -3.46
N GLU A 436 -7.34 26.07 -3.27
CA GLU A 436 -6.39 26.74 -4.18
C GLU A 436 -5.03 26.01 -4.12
N PHE A 437 -4.99 24.83 -4.74
CA PHE A 437 -3.89 23.88 -4.69
C PHE A 437 -2.57 24.55 -5.10
N GLU A 438 -2.62 25.36 -6.16
CA GLU A 438 -1.48 26.13 -6.68
C GLU A 438 -0.81 26.96 -5.58
N LYS A 439 -1.59 27.59 -4.69
CA LYS A 439 -1.05 28.40 -3.58
C LYS A 439 -0.30 27.58 -2.54
N VAL A 440 -0.66 26.31 -2.35
CA VAL A 440 0.02 25.44 -1.38
C VAL A 440 1.42 25.06 -1.87
N PHE A 441 1.63 24.99 -3.19
CA PHE A 441 2.90 24.54 -3.76
C PHE A 441 3.82 25.68 -4.20
N ASP A 442 3.28 26.86 -4.53
CA ASP A 442 4.08 28.00 -4.96
C ASP A 442 5.12 28.47 -3.94
N GLU A 443 4.95 28.11 -2.65
CA GLU A 443 5.83 28.53 -1.56
C GLU A 443 6.57 27.38 -0.87
N MET A 444 6.42 26.13 -1.32
CA MET A 444 6.87 24.96 -0.55
C MET A 444 7.74 23.99 -1.37
N CYS A 445 8.68 23.32 -0.68
CA CYS A 445 9.38 22.17 -1.23
C CYS A 445 8.43 20.96 -1.25
N VAL A 446 8.50 20.14 -2.30
CA VAL A 446 7.60 18.98 -2.48
C VAL A 446 8.40 17.70 -2.47
N SER A 447 7.89 16.68 -1.81
CA SER A 447 8.39 15.30 -1.87
C SER A 447 7.23 14.37 -2.16
N ILE A 448 7.27 13.68 -3.29
CA ILE A 448 6.20 12.79 -3.72
C ILE A 448 6.57 11.36 -3.32
N TYR A 449 5.69 10.73 -2.55
CA TYR A 449 5.69 9.31 -2.31
C TYR A 449 4.57 8.68 -3.14
N GLU A 450 4.93 7.76 -4.01
CA GLU A 450 3.96 6.87 -4.65
C GLU A 450 4.02 5.54 -3.92
N SER A 451 2.89 5.12 -3.34
CA SER A 451 2.80 3.78 -2.79
C SER A 451 3.10 2.80 -3.92
N PRO A 452 3.98 1.81 -3.69
CA PRO A 452 4.32 0.88 -4.73
C PRO A 452 3.07 0.07 -5.02
N ALA A 453 2.43 0.38 -6.14
CA ALA A 453 1.35 -0.48 -6.63
C ALA A 453 1.85 -1.93 -6.82
N LEU A 454 3.18 -2.20 -6.84
CA LEU A 454 3.83 -3.51 -6.67
C LEU A 454 5.39 -3.52 -6.72
N ARG A 455 6.12 -2.44 -6.41
CA ARG A 455 7.62 -2.47 -6.49
C ARG A 455 8.24 -3.28 -5.35
N ARG A 456 8.85 -4.43 -5.67
CA ARG A 456 9.77 -5.14 -4.76
C ARG A 456 11.24 -4.77 -4.92
N ASP A 457 11.63 -4.10 -6.01
CA ASP A 457 13.05 -3.96 -6.36
C ASP A 457 13.56 -2.51 -6.45
N GLN A 458 12.73 -1.51 -6.07
CA GLN A 458 13.13 -0.13 -5.72
C GLN A 458 11.88 0.78 -5.59
N PRO A 459 11.27 0.91 -4.40
CA PRO A 459 10.10 1.77 -4.17
C PRO A 459 10.38 3.29 -4.28
N TYR A 460 11.57 3.70 -4.71
CA TYR A 460 11.97 5.11 -4.79
C TYR A 460 12.19 5.50 -6.24
N LEU A 461 11.15 6.00 -6.91
CA LEU A 461 11.45 7.03 -7.90
C LEU A 461 11.97 8.23 -7.12
N GLN A 462 13.02 8.85 -7.67
CA GLN A 462 13.77 9.93 -7.06
C GLN A 462 12.85 10.92 -6.35
N PRO A 463 13.18 11.38 -5.12
CA PRO A 463 12.58 12.61 -4.63
C PRO A 463 12.74 13.66 -5.71
N PHE A 464 11.62 14.14 -6.25
CA PHE A 464 11.60 15.34 -7.06
C PHE A 464 11.88 16.51 -6.10
N SER A 465 13.15 16.66 -5.74
CA SER A 465 13.61 17.86 -5.07
C SER A 465 13.68 18.94 -6.14
N SER A 466 12.64 19.77 -6.23
CA SER A 466 12.64 20.95 -7.10
C SER A 466 13.74 21.95 -6.74
N ARG A 467 14.55 21.70 -5.69
CA ARG A 467 15.63 22.59 -5.22
C ARG A 467 16.61 23.03 -6.31
N CYS A 468 16.73 22.32 -7.42
CA CYS A 468 17.73 22.69 -8.44
C CYS A 468 17.29 23.79 -9.41
N GLN A 469 16.02 24.14 -9.54
CA GLN A 469 15.59 25.26 -10.40
C GLN A 469 14.31 25.85 -9.82
N GLN A 470 14.17 27.17 -9.80
CA GLN A 470 12.96 27.92 -9.43
C GLN A 470 11.79 27.57 -10.36
N TYR A 471 11.28 26.35 -10.29
CA TYR A 471 10.04 25.99 -10.92
C TYR A 471 8.95 26.54 -10.01
N GLN A 472 8.33 27.63 -10.47
CA GLN A 472 6.90 27.88 -10.25
C GLN A 472 6.15 26.55 -10.39
N PHE A 473 5.03 26.35 -9.69
CA PHE A 473 4.21 25.14 -9.83
C PHE A 473 3.89 24.87 -11.32
N ASP A 474 4.76 24.13 -12.00
CA ASP A 474 4.80 24.08 -13.44
C ASP A 474 3.96 22.92 -13.93
N GLU A 475 3.65 22.93 -15.23
CA GLU A 475 2.86 21.88 -15.86
C GLU A 475 3.48 20.49 -15.66
N LEU A 476 4.80 20.37 -15.44
CA LEU A 476 5.46 19.08 -15.16
C LEU A 476 5.19 18.57 -13.74
N LEU A 477 5.26 19.43 -12.71
CA LEU A 477 4.93 19.04 -11.35
C LEU A 477 3.42 18.77 -11.20
N LYS A 478 2.56 19.56 -11.86
CA LYS A 478 1.13 19.25 -11.99
C LYS A 478 0.96 17.88 -12.63
N TYR A 479 1.63 17.65 -13.74
CA TYR A 479 1.56 16.39 -14.46
C TYR A 479 2.10 15.20 -13.64
N GLU A 480 3.13 15.39 -12.81
CA GLU A 480 3.61 14.32 -11.93
C GLU A 480 2.69 14.09 -10.74
N ILE A 481 2.09 15.13 -10.15
CA ILE A 481 1.13 14.95 -9.05
C ILE A 481 -0.15 14.29 -9.59
N TRP A 482 -0.72 14.83 -10.65
CA TRP A 482 -1.99 14.38 -11.24
C TRP A 482 -1.87 13.21 -12.21
N GLY A 483 -0.65 12.82 -12.61
CA GLY A 483 -0.41 11.81 -13.64
C GLY A 483 -0.87 12.26 -15.04
N LYS A 484 -0.55 11.45 -16.07
CA LYS A 484 -1.03 11.59 -17.47
C LYS A 484 -2.57 11.49 -17.59
N GLY A 485 -3.33 12.45 -17.07
CA GLY A 485 -4.79 12.36 -17.02
C GLY A 485 -5.31 11.22 -16.14
N LYS A 486 -4.50 10.71 -15.20
CA LYS A 486 -4.94 9.72 -14.22
C LYS A 486 -5.59 10.46 -13.07
N LEU A 487 -6.89 10.70 -13.17
CA LEU A 487 -7.68 11.21 -12.05
C LEU A 487 -7.41 10.34 -10.81
N HIS A 488 -6.64 10.86 -9.84
CA HIS A 488 -6.67 10.32 -8.49
C HIS A 488 -8.10 10.48 -8.01
N GLY A 489 -8.76 9.37 -7.68
CA GLY A 489 -10.20 9.35 -7.46
C GLY A 489 -10.59 10.23 -6.28
N VAL A 490 -9.75 10.29 -5.24
CA VAL A 490 -10.03 11.05 -4.02
C VAL A 490 -8.83 11.88 -3.58
N PHE A 491 -9.08 13.03 -2.97
CA PHE A 491 -8.07 13.91 -2.40
C PHE A 491 -8.24 14.00 -0.88
N ILE A 492 -7.14 13.84 -0.13
CA ILE A 492 -7.10 13.97 1.33
C ILE A 492 -6.09 15.06 1.66
N HIS A 493 -6.49 16.10 2.39
CA HIS A 493 -5.59 17.14 2.86
C HIS A 493 -5.37 17.03 4.36
N PHE A 494 -4.11 17.04 4.78
CA PHE A 494 -3.72 17.08 6.18
C PHE A 494 -2.69 18.16 6.43
N MET A 495 -2.99 19.09 7.33
CA MET A 495 -2.04 20.11 7.75
C MET A 495 -1.27 19.63 8.97
N CYS A 496 0.05 19.50 8.87
CA CYS A 496 0.89 19.02 9.97
C CYS A 496 0.90 19.96 11.19
N ARG A 497 0.53 21.24 11.02
CA ARG A 497 0.29 22.19 12.11
C ARG A 497 -1.02 21.95 12.86
N ASP A 498 -1.91 21.11 12.35
CA ASP A 498 -3.17 20.82 13.05
C ASP A 498 -2.89 20.17 14.41
N THR A 499 -3.57 20.70 15.42
CA THR A 499 -3.51 20.22 16.80
C THR A 499 -4.83 19.60 17.25
N LYS A 500 -5.87 19.66 16.41
CA LYS A 500 -7.20 19.12 16.70
C LYS A 500 -7.28 17.64 16.37
N SER A 501 -6.80 17.25 15.19
CA SER A 501 -6.74 15.86 14.78
C SER A 501 -5.79 15.07 15.68
N ARG A 502 -6.25 13.92 16.17
CA ARG A 502 -5.49 13.02 17.02
C ARG A 502 -5.22 11.68 16.35
N SER A 503 -5.93 11.34 15.31
CA SER A 503 -5.86 10.07 14.57
C SER A 503 -6.09 10.31 13.07
N PHE A 504 -5.77 9.31 12.25
CA PHE A 504 -6.14 9.37 10.83
C PHE A 504 -7.67 9.38 10.63
N SER A 505 -8.44 8.71 11.50
CA SER A 505 -9.91 8.78 11.47
C SER A 505 -10.43 10.20 11.62
N ASP A 506 -9.83 11.03 12.50
CA ASP A 506 -10.20 12.44 12.64
C ASP A 506 -9.94 13.20 11.33
N VAL A 507 -8.83 12.90 10.64
CA VAL A 507 -8.52 13.50 9.34
C VAL A 507 -9.54 13.08 8.27
N ILE A 508 -9.97 11.82 8.28
CA ILE A 508 -11.04 11.35 7.38
C ILE A 508 -12.34 12.10 7.69
N GLU A 509 -12.73 12.23 8.96
CA GLU A 509 -13.95 12.95 9.36
C GLU A 509 -13.88 14.44 9.02
N GLU A 510 -12.70 15.06 9.12
CA GLU A 510 -12.50 16.44 8.72
C GLU A 510 -12.61 16.62 7.20
N ASN A 511 -12.07 15.68 6.42
CA ASN A 511 -12.10 15.73 4.95
C ASN A 511 -13.43 15.25 4.35
N PHE A 512 -14.15 14.35 5.02
CA PHE A 512 -15.39 13.73 4.53
C PHE A 512 -16.50 13.66 5.60
N PRO A 513 -16.88 14.77 6.26
CA PRO A 513 -17.91 14.79 7.29
C PRO A 513 -19.27 14.27 6.80
N GLU A 514 -19.68 14.59 5.56
CA GLU A 514 -20.97 14.16 5.03
C GLU A 514 -20.99 12.66 4.75
N ALA A 515 -19.96 12.12 4.09
CA ALA A 515 -19.83 10.69 3.84
C ALA A 515 -19.67 9.93 5.16
N CYS A 516 -18.86 10.42 6.11
CA CYS A 516 -18.73 9.79 7.43
C CYS A 516 -20.07 9.77 8.18
N SER A 517 -20.90 10.81 8.06
CA SER A 517 -22.23 10.82 8.67
C SER A 517 -23.20 9.80 8.04
N GLN A 518 -23.04 9.52 6.75
CA GLN A 518 -23.92 8.64 5.98
C GLN A 518 -23.54 7.16 6.10
N ILE A 519 -22.24 6.85 5.95
CA ILE A 519 -21.75 5.47 5.87
C ILE A 519 -20.81 5.09 7.02
N GLY A 520 -20.39 6.03 7.85
CA GLY A 520 -19.43 5.82 8.94
C GLY A 520 -17.97 5.92 8.50
N THR A 521 -17.12 6.42 9.39
CA THR A 521 -15.69 6.70 9.15
C THR A 521 -14.90 5.46 8.71
N ASN A 522 -15.19 4.30 9.27
CA ASN A 522 -14.52 3.04 8.90
C ASN A 522 -14.83 2.62 7.44
N ASN A 523 -16.06 2.87 6.98
CA ASN A 523 -16.45 2.56 5.61
C ASN A 523 -15.84 3.58 4.62
N VAL A 524 -15.76 4.85 5.01
CA VAL A 524 -15.00 5.85 4.23
C VAL A 524 -13.54 5.42 4.12
N GLU A 525 -12.88 5.05 5.23
CA GLU A 525 -11.50 4.56 5.19
C GLU A 525 -11.33 3.35 4.28
N TYR A 526 -12.23 2.37 4.38
CA TYR A 526 -12.24 1.18 3.53
C TYR A 526 -12.28 1.58 2.06
N VAL A 527 -13.24 2.39 1.67
CA VAL A 527 -13.42 2.86 0.30
C VAL A 527 -12.22 3.67 -0.21
N LEU A 528 -11.63 4.53 0.63
CA LEU A 528 -10.45 5.32 0.26
C LEU A 528 -9.28 4.44 -0.19
N LYS A 529 -9.11 3.24 0.39
CA LYS A 529 -8.06 2.28 -0.02
C LYS A 529 -8.25 1.75 -1.45
N HIS A 530 -9.45 1.89 -2.01
CA HIS A 530 -9.79 1.42 -3.36
C HIS A 530 -9.92 2.56 -4.39
N LEU A 531 -10.01 3.82 -3.94
CA LEU A 531 -10.22 4.98 -4.82
C LEU A 531 -8.93 5.71 -5.25
N HIS A 532 -7.76 5.07 -5.10
CA HIS A 532 -6.47 5.62 -5.53
C HIS A 532 -6.23 7.06 -5.04
N PRO A 533 -6.17 7.29 -3.72
CA PRO A 533 -6.20 8.63 -3.17
C PRO A 533 -4.87 9.37 -3.37
N LEU A 534 -4.99 10.68 -3.56
CA LEU A 534 -3.92 11.65 -3.44
C LEU A 534 -3.98 12.28 -2.04
N ILE A 535 -3.02 11.97 -1.19
CA ILE A 535 -2.91 12.45 0.19
C ILE A 535 -1.88 13.58 0.24
N LEU A 536 -2.28 14.81 0.49
CA LEU A 536 -1.39 15.95 0.69
C LEU A 536 -1.12 16.15 2.18
N VAL A 537 0.12 15.90 2.58
CA VAL A 537 0.66 16.17 3.92
C VAL A 537 1.39 17.51 3.89
N ASN A 538 0.72 18.56 4.36
CA ASN A 538 1.17 19.93 4.23
C ASN A 538 2.01 20.38 5.43
N GLY A 539 3.22 20.88 5.19
CA GLY A 539 4.12 21.45 6.20
C GLY A 539 4.76 20.39 7.12
N TYR A 540 5.28 19.30 6.57
CA TYR A 540 5.78 18.17 7.35
C TYR A 540 6.98 18.52 8.26
N ASP A 541 7.79 19.52 7.91
CA ASP A 541 8.85 20.05 8.77
C ASP A 541 8.32 20.76 10.03
N GLU A 542 7.01 20.95 10.10
CA GLU A 542 6.27 21.60 11.19
C GLU A 542 5.36 20.60 11.92
N ALA A 543 5.45 19.32 11.56
CA ALA A 543 4.71 18.26 12.21
C ALA A 543 5.07 18.22 13.69
N ASN A 544 4.07 18.48 14.53
CA ASN A 544 4.18 18.16 15.93
C ASN A 544 4.18 16.63 16.12
N ALA A 545 4.34 16.20 17.36
CA ALA A 545 4.38 14.80 17.71
C ALA A 545 3.11 14.03 17.29
N THR A 546 1.93 14.60 17.52
CA THR A 546 0.66 13.99 17.14
C THR A 546 0.53 13.91 15.61
N SER A 547 0.86 14.99 14.90
CA SER A 547 0.81 15.03 13.43
C SER A 547 1.77 14.05 12.77
N SER A 548 2.97 13.86 13.35
CA SER A 548 3.93 12.87 12.86
C SER A 548 3.36 11.45 12.95
N VAL A 549 2.65 11.15 14.04
CA VAL A 549 1.99 9.86 14.23
C VAL A 549 0.85 9.66 13.24
N ILE A 550 0.03 10.68 13.00
CA ILE A 550 -1.05 10.63 11.99
C ILE A 550 -0.49 10.37 10.59
N VAL A 551 0.62 11.02 10.23
CA VAL A 551 1.29 10.81 8.94
C VAL A 551 1.80 9.38 8.81
N GLU A 552 2.38 8.81 9.86
CA GLU A 552 2.79 7.40 9.85
C GLU A 552 1.58 6.49 9.71
N GLU A 553 0.48 6.77 10.41
CA GLU A 553 -0.77 6.03 10.29
C GLU A 553 -1.30 6.05 8.84
N MET A 554 -1.27 7.20 8.17
CA MET A 554 -1.60 7.32 6.74
C MET A 554 -0.70 6.45 5.88
N VAL A 555 0.62 6.59 6.02
CA VAL A 555 1.57 5.80 5.24
C VAL A 555 1.34 4.32 5.50
N TYR A 556 1.14 3.90 6.75
CA TYR A 556 0.88 2.51 7.08
C TYR A 556 -0.45 1.99 6.54
N LYS A 557 -1.54 2.76 6.62
CA LYS A 557 -2.84 2.32 6.09
C LYS A 557 -2.85 2.21 4.57
N PHE A 558 -2.03 3.00 3.87
CA PHE A 558 -2.02 3.04 2.41
C PHE A 558 -0.79 2.41 1.74
N HIS A 559 0.22 1.92 2.47
CA HIS A 559 1.44 1.35 1.87
C HIS A 559 1.20 0.09 1.00
N GLU A 560 0.08 -0.59 1.18
CA GLU A 560 -0.29 -1.78 0.39
C GLU A 560 -1.32 -1.47 -0.71
N PHE A 561 -1.82 -0.24 -0.73
CA PHE A 561 -2.83 0.19 -1.67
C PHE A 561 -2.25 1.20 -2.65
N PRO A 562 -2.68 1.18 -3.92
CA PRO A 562 -2.33 2.23 -4.86
C PRO A 562 -2.74 3.60 -4.28
N CYS A 563 -1.76 4.46 -3.99
CA CYS A 563 -2.00 5.83 -3.55
C CYS A 563 -0.80 6.71 -3.87
N LYS A 564 -1.00 8.01 -3.81
CA LYS A 564 0.06 9.02 -3.89
C LYS A 564 0.00 9.88 -2.64
N ILE A 565 1.10 9.97 -1.91
CA ILE A 565 1.24 10.84 -0.74
C ILE A 565 2.25 11.93 -1.08
N VAL A 566 1.84 13.19 -1.02
CA VAL A 566 2.68 14.34 -1.31
C VAL A 566 2.98 15.05 -0.01
N PHE A 567 4.26 15.14 0.36
CA PHE A 567 4.73 15.91 1.50
C PHE A 567 5.17 17.29 1.02
N THR A 568 4.71 18.34 1.68
CA THR A 568 5.27 19.68 1.50
C THR A 568 6.09 20.07 2.72
N THR A 569 7.16 20.83 2.52
CA THR A 569 7.96 21.42 3.60
C THR A 569 8.33 22.84 3.26
N ARG A 570 8.63 23.68 4.26
CA ARG A 570 9.11 25.04 4.00
C ARG A 570 10.42 25.00 3.21
N PRO A 571 10.63 25.97 2.29
CA PRO A 571 11.96 26.23 1.76
C PRO A 571 12.85 26.61 2.94
N GLU A 572 14.00 25.96 3.09
CA GLU A 572 14.94 26.30 4.16
C GLU A 572 15.29 27.79 4.07
N ALA A 573 15.01 28.55 5.13
CA ALA A 573 15.28 30.00 5.21
C ALA A 573 16.78 30.38 5.19
N GLY A 574 17.68 29.46 4.84
CA GLY A 574 19.13 29.60 5.01
C GLY A 574 20.02 29.13 3.86
N SER A 575 19.48 28.61 2.75
CA SER A 575 20.29 28.26 1.57
C SER A 575 20.31 29.37 0.51
N SER A 576 20.30 30.63 0.95
CA SER A 576 20.78 31.73 0.13
C SER A 576 22.25 31.51 -0.17
N GLN A 577 22.57 30.89 -1.31
CA GLN A 577 23.78 31.13 -2.12
C GLN A 577 25.06 31.58 -1.37
N GLN A 578 25.47 30.87 -0.32
CA GLN A 578 26.82 31.02 0.23
C GLN A 578 27.57 29.69 0.08
N ASP A 579 28.29 29.60 -1.05
CA ASP A 579 29.55 28.87 -1.22
C ASP A 579 29.75 27.62 -0.36
N ILE A 580 28.98 26.56 -0.63
CA ILE A 580 29.31 25.18 -0.23
C ILE A 580 29.95 24.43 -1.40
N SER A 581 30.83 25.10 -2.16
CA SER A 581 31.69 24.46 -3.17
C SER A 581 32.95 23.82 -2.56
N GLY A 582 33.10 23.82 -1.23
CA GLY A 582 34.33 23.40 -0.55
C GLY A 582 34.20 22.30 0.51
N ARG A 583 33.01 21.69 0.72
CA ARG A 583 32.86 20.55 1.63
C ARG A 583 32.26 19.34 0.90
N GLU A 584 33.11 18.64 0.15
CA GLU A 584 32.89 17.21 -0.10
C GLU A 584 32.80 16.50 1.26
N GLY A 585 31.65 15.87 1.56
CA GLY A 585 31.54 14.94 2.69
C GLY A 585 30.43 15.21 3.70
N VAL A 586 29.53 16.17 3.48
CA VAL A 586 28.25 16.19 4.22
C VAL A 586 27.13 16.04 3.20
N ASP A 587 26.87 14.78 2.83
CA ASP A 587 25.61 14.40 2.21
C ASP A 587 24.50 14.83 3.16
N PHE A 588 23.85 15.95 2.85
CA PHE A 588 22.57 16.30 3.45
C PHE A 588 21.57 15.26 2.98
N THR A 589 21.47 14.20 3.77
CA THR A 589 20.69 13.03 3.40
C THR A 589 19.22 13.40 3.49
N GLU A 590 18.54 13.29 2.34
CA GLU A 590 17.08 13.17 2.19
C GLU A 590 16.46 12.13 3.15
N SER A 591 17.30 11.35 3.84
CA SER A 591 16.99 10.49 4.98
C SER A 591 16.34 11.20 6.18
N LEU A 592 16.36 12.54 6.29
CA LEU A 592 15.85 13.22 7.50
C LEU A 592 14.35 13.53 7.45
N ILE A 593 13.77 13.77 6.28
CA ILE A 593 12.45 14.43 6.14
C ILE A 593 11.32 13.49 5.72
N LEU A 594 11.59 12.24 5.35
CA LEU A 594 10.51 11.29 5.04
C LEU A 594 9.93 10.66 6.31
N PRO A 595 8.64 10.28 6.32
CA PRO A 595 8.11 9.33 7.29
C PRO A 595 8.96 8.07 7.35
N PHE A 596 9.16 7.54 8.55
CA PHE A 596 10.03 6.40 8.81
C PHE A 596 9.55 5.14 8.10
N ALA A 597 8.23 4.91 7.99
CA ALA A 597 7.68 3.82 7.18
C ALA A 597 8.26 3.81 5.75
N LEU A 598 8.55 4.97 5.18
CA LEU A 598 9.14 5.13 3.85
C LEU A 598 10.64 4.90 3.82
N LYS A 599 11.35 5.14 4.93
CA LYS A 599 12.80 4.84 5.05
C LYS A 599 13.03 3.32 5.09
N LYS A 600 12.14 2.58 5.75
CA LYS A 600 12.29 1.12 5.99
C LYS A 600 12.11 0.26 4.75
N SER A 601 11.42 0.72 3.71
CA SER A 601 11.28 -0.08 2.49
C SER A 601 12.63 -0.35 1.78
N LYS A 602 13.69 0.44 2.04
CA LYS A 602 15.07 0.16 1.55
C LYS A 602 15.68 -1.03 2.31
N PHE A 603 15.36 -1.17 3.59
CA PHE A 603 15.90 -2.21 4.48
C PHE A 603 15.17 -3.56 4.35
N ARG A 604 13.87 -3.55 3.98
CA ARG A 604 13.10 -4.78 3.75
C ARG A 604 13.63 -5.58 2.56
N GLU A 605 14.16 -4.90 1.53
CA GLU A 605 14.83 -5.54 0.39
C GLU A 605 16.05 -6.36 0.85
N LEU A 606 16.82 -5.87 1.82
CA LEU A 606 18.02 -6.52 2.40
C LEU A 606 17.69 -7.80 3.19
N LEU A 607 16.58 -7.79 3.96
CA LEU A 607 16.09 -8.97 4.69
C LEU A 607 15.49 -10.02 3.74
N MET A 608 14.76 -9.62 2.70
CA MET A 608 14.22 -10.56 1.71
C MET A 608 15.28 -11.12 0.74
N THR A 609 16.35 -10.36 0.46
CA THR A 609 17.50 -10.90 -0.31
C THR A 609 18.27 -11.94 0.48
N LEU A 610 18.40 -11.79 1.81
CA LEU A 610 18.97 -12.83 2.67
C LEU A 610 18.16 -14.15 2.64
N ASP A 611 16.82 -14.06 2.65
CA ASP A 611 15.96 -15.24 2.51
C ASP A 611 16.07 -15.91 1.13
N SER A 612 16.38 -15.14 0.08
CA SER A 612 16.49 -15.62 -1.30
C SER A 612 17.89 -16.17 -1.64
N LEU A 613 18.95 -15.62 -1.06
CA LEU A 613 20.34 -16.07 -1.26
C LEU A 613 20.64 -17.40 -0.53
N VAL A 614 19.98 -17.66 0.60
CA VAL A 614 20.13 -18.93 1.34
C VAL A 614 19.34 -20.07 0.68
N ALA A 615 18.34 -19.77 -0.15
CA ALA A 615 17.63 -20.79 -0.93
C ALA A 615 18.38 -21.19 -2.23
N MET A 616 19.46 -20.50 -2.59
CA MET A 616 20.25 -20.73 -3.81
C MET A 616 21.65 -21.31 -3.55
N VAL A 617 22.01 -21.60 -2.30
CA VAL A 617 23.23 -22.35 -1.89
C VAL A 617 22.79 -23.60 -1.15
#